data_AF-A0A8K0DKP1-F1
#
_entry.id   AF-A0A8K0DKP1-F1
#
_cell.length_a   1.000
_cell.length_b   1.000
_cell.length_c   1.000
_cell.angle_alpha   90.00
_cell.angle_beta   90.00
_cell.angle_gamma   90.00
#
_symmetry.space_group_name_H-M   'P 1'
#
loop_
_entity.id
_entity.type
_entity.pdbx_description
1 polymer ?
#
loop_
_entity_poly.entity_id
_entity_poly.type
_entity_poly.pdbx_seq_one_letter_code
_entity_poly.pdbx_strand_id
1 'polypeptide(L)'
;MVNAISQMRKSGEPLRNPKKTKRRGKPIILIRKIKPEGRRYVVVHALSSNGFIPRASLIFASKTNDPNFDGKINKDNFLTWFRDQLLTKLEEPYIITIDNACYHSSLVKNKINHISKNKPAKVYAVDQMALEHGNVVVRLPPYHCIFNPIENIWRLCKKYYNKHIGEEGYGREKCLAMWKKAIDTVTSEIWKRTVGNTNNVILKWWQREVRIDREEVAPLIIKLEDDSGESGDFEFDDEED
;
A
#
# COMPACT_ATOMS: atom_id res chain seq x y z
N MET A 1 41.75 -0.29 2.39
CA MET A 1 40.82 -0.35 1.23
C MET A 1 41.52 0.07 -0.09
N VAL A 2 42.76 -0.37 -0.31
CA VAL A 2 43.57 -0.05 -1.52
C VAL A 2 44.02 -1.32 -2.27
N ASN A 3 43.88 -2.50 -1.67
CA ASN A 3 44.37 -3.77 -2.26
C ASN A 3 43.38 -4.52 -3.16
N ALA A 4 42.12 -4.10 -3.27
CA ALA A 4 41.13 -4.80 -4.11
C ALA A 4 41.12 -4.32 -5.59
N ILE A 5 41.65 -3.13 -5.86
CA ILE A 5 41.62 -2.51 -7.20
C ILE A 5 42.76 -3.05 -8.10
N SER A 6 43.84 -3.56 -7.50
CA SER A 6 44.98 -4.12 -8.24
C SER A 6 44.67 -5.50 -8.87
N GLN A 7 43.72 -6.26 -8.32
CA GLN A 7 43.41 -7.61 -8.82
C GLN A 7 42.41 -7.66 -9.98
N MET A 8 41.56 -6.64 -10.18
CA MET A 8 40.57 -6.64 -11.27
C MET A 8 41.14 -6.18 -12.63
N ARG A 9 42.43 -5.86 -12.70
CA ARG A 9 43.11 -5.45 -13.95
C ARG A 9 43.63 -6.63 -14.80
N LYS A 10 43.46 -7.88 -14.35
CA LYS A 10 44.04 -9.08 -15.01
C LYS A 10 43.08 -9.96 -15.82
N SER A 11 41.77 -9.71 -15.82
CA SER A 11 40.82 -10.45 -16.68
C SER A 11 40.34 -9.54 -17.82
N GLY A 12 41.00 -9.66 -18.98
CA GLY A 12 40.71 -8.88 -20.18
C GLY A 12 39.39 -9.29 -20.85
N GLU A 13 38.26 -8.80 -20.35
CA GLU A 13 37.00 -8.82 -21.09
C GLU A 13 36.61 -7.40 -21.57
N PRO A 14 36.17 -7.24 -22.84
CA PRO A 14 35.91 -5.93 -23.42
C PRO A 14 34.54 -5.37 -22.98
N LEU A 15 34.57 -4.23 -22.30
CA LEU A 15 33.39 -3.42 -22.01
C LEU A 15 32.79 -2.87 -23.31
N ARG A 16 31.55 -3.28 -23.61
CA ARG A 16 30.74 -2.78 -24.72
C ARG A 16 30.47 -1.27 -24.53
N ASN A 17 30.94 -0.45 -25.47
CA ASN A 17 30.89 1.02 -25.45
C ASN A 17 29.45 1.58 -25.35
N PRO A 18 29.13 2.41 -24.34
CA PRO A 18 28.03 3.36 -24.44
C PRO A 18 28.49 4.63 -25.18
N LYS A 19 27.64 5.11 -26.09
CA LYS A 19 27.86 6.28 -26.96
C LYS A 19 28.39 7.49 -26.17
N LYS A 20 29.55 8.02 -26.57
CA LYS A 20 30.23 9.18 -25.97
C LYS A 20 29.52 10.48 -26.33
N THR A 21 28.70 11.03 -25.44
CA THR A 21 28.43 12.48 -25.42
C THR A 21 29.60 13.20 -24.75
N LYS A 22 30.46 13.83 -25.55
CA LYS A 22 31.55 14.70 -25.10
C LYS A 22 30.97 15.96 -24.43
N ARG A 23 30.87 15.99 -23.11
CA ARG A 23 30.83 17.25 -22.34
C ARG A 23 32.13 17.36 -21.53
N ARG A 24 32.97 18.31 -21.91
CA ARG A 24 34.29 18.57 -21.32
C ARG A 24 34.15 19.05 -19.86
N GLY A 25 34.93 18.46 -18.96
CA GLY A 25 35.54 19.17 -17.82
C GLY A 25 34.81 19.24 -16.47
N LYS A 26 33.60 18.71 -16.28
CA LYS A 26 32.97 18.69 -14.95
C LYS A 26 33.20 17.34 -14.26
N PRO A 27 33.60 17.29 -12.97
CA PRO A 27 33.67 16.03 -12.23
C PRO A 27 32.28 15.39 -12.19
N ILE A 28 32.17 14.16 -12.69
CA ILE A 28 30.92 13.39 -12.71
C ILE A 28 30.84 12.61 -11.41
N ILE A 29 29.89 12.95 -10.54
CA ILE A 29 29.52 12.10 -9.40
C ILE A 29 28.52 11.07 -9.93
N LEU A 30 28.97 9.82 -10.05
CA LEU A 30 28.11 8.68 -10.34
C LEU A 30 27.44 8.22 -9.04
N ILE A 31 26.20 8.67 -8.80
CA ILE A 31 25.36 8.10 -7.74
C ILE A 31 24.78 6.79 -8.26
N ARG A 32 25.46 5.67 -8.00
CA ARG A 32 24.91 4.34 -8.27
C ARG A 32 24.02 3.93 -7.12
N LYS A 33 22.72 3.74 -7.38
CA LYS A 33 21.83 3.05 -6.44
C LYS A 33 22.32 1.61 -6.27
N ILE A 34 22.98 1.33 -5.15
CA ILE A 34 23.34 -0.04 -4.78
C ILE A 34 22.02 -0.79 -4.56
N LYS A 35 21.77 -1.84 -5.36
CA LYS A 35 20.63 -2.72 -5.12
C LYS A 35 21.00 -3.58 -3.91
N PRO A 36 20.22 -3.56 -2.81
CA PRO A 36 20.50 -4.44 -1.69
C PRO A 36 20.35 -5.90 -2.17
N GLU A 37 21.40 -6.69 -1.96
CA GLU A 37 21.37 -8.12 -2.16
C GLU A 37 20.59 -8.75 -0.99
N GLY A 38 19.47 -9.41 -1.29
CA GLY A 38 18.61 -9.99 -0.27
C GLY A 38 17.29 -10.49 -0.82
N ARG A 39 16.74 -11.54 -0.20
CA ARG A 39 15.39 -12.02 -0.48
C ARG A 39 14.40 -11.12 0.24
N ARG A 40 13.39 -10.64 -0.49
CA ARG A 40 12.27 -9.89 0.11
C ARG A 40 11.19 -10.87 0.54
N TYR A 41 10.60 -10.64 1.70
CA TYR A 41 9.45 -11.39 2.19
C TYR A 41 8.22 -10.50 2.21
N VAL A 42 7.08 -11.08 1.89
CA VAL A 42 5.76 -10.48 2.07
C VAL A 42 5.11 -11.20 3.24
N VAL A 43 4.48 -10.42 4.11
CA VAL A 43 3.81 -10.88 5.32
C VAL A 43 2.37 -10.38 5.26
N VAL A 44 1.43 -11.30 5.48
CA VAL A 44 0.00 -11.00 5.66
C VAL A 44 -0.39 -11.54 7.03
N HIS A 45 -1.08 -10.73 7.83
CA HIS A 45 -1.50 -11.12 9.17
C HIS A 45 -2.70 -10.26 9.59
N ALA A 46 -3.54 -10.80 10.48
CA ALA A 46 -4.61 -10.08 11.16
C ALA A 46 -4.36 -9.93 12.66
N LEU A 47 -4.92 -8.89 13.26
CA LEU A 47 -4.93 -8.66 14.71
C LEU A 47 -6.39 -8.53 15.20
N SER A 48 -6.67 -9.12 16.35
CA SER A 48 -7.92 -8.92 17.12
C SER A 48 -7.67 -7.98 18.29
N SER A 49 -8.67 -7.75 19.15
CA SER A 49 -8.52 -6.96 20.40
C SER A 49 -7.40 -7.48 21.32
N ASN A 50 -7.04 -8.76 21.20
CA ASN A 50 -6.00 -9.42 21.99
C ASN A 50 -4.62 -9.40 21.31
N GLY A 51 -4.47 -8.74 20.16
CA GLY A 51 -3.21 -8.67 19.40
C GLY A 51 -3.23 -9.61 18.19
N PHE A 52 -2.05 -10.11 17.79
CA PHE A 52 -1.92 -10.98 16.63
C PHE A 52 -2.71 -12.29 16.79
N ILE A 53 -3.54 -12.62 15.79
CA ILE A 53 -4.32 -13.86 15.79
C ILE A 53 -3.39 -15.06 15.58
N PRO A 54 -3.27 -15.98 16.54
CA PRO A 54 -2.34 -17.10 16.42
C PRO A 54 -2.60 -17.91 15.15
N ARG A 55 -1.51 -18.25 14.44
CA ARG A 55 -1.55 -19.07 13.21
C ARG A 55 -2.30 -18.45 12.01
N ALA A 56 -2.60 -17.15 12.05
CA ALA A 56 -3.16 -16.41 10.92
C ALA A 56 -2.10 -15.69 10.06
N SER A 57 -0.81 -15.96 10.28
CA SER A 57 0.30 -15.34 9.55
C SER A 57 0.61 -16.11 8.27
N LEU A 58 0.61 -15.41 7.13
CA LEU A 58 1.10 -15.92 5.84
C LEU A 58 2.38 -15.18 5.45
N ILE A 59 3.48 -15.92 5.26
CA ILE A 59 4.79 -15.37 4.89
C ILE A 59 5.35 -16.10 3.68
N PHE A 60 5.70 -15.36 2.62
CA PHE A 60 6.30 -15.92 1.41
C PHE A 60 7.38 -14.97 0.84
N ALA A 61 8.28 -15.51 0.02
CA ALA A 61 9.34 -14.71 -0.61
C ALA A 61 8.86 -14.09 -1.93
N SER A 62 9.25 -12.84 -2.20
CA SER A 62 8.78 -12.05 -3.35
C SER A 62 9.41 -12.45 -4.71
N LYS A 63 10.26 -13.46 -4.72
CA LYS A 63 10.91 -14.03 -5.92
C LYS A 63 11.03 -15.53 -5.74
N THR A 64 9.89 -16.19 -5.59
CA THR A 64 9.78 -17.65 -5.59
C THR A 64 9.78 -18.15 -7.04
N ASN A 65 10.41 -19.29 -7.29
CA ASN A 65 10.26 -20.04 -8.55
C ASN A 65 8.96 -20.87 -8.55
N ASP A 66 8.01 -20.53 -7.68
CA ASP A 66 6.75 -21.26 -7.54
C ASP A 66 5.79 -20.75 -8.63
N PRO A 67 5.35 -21.62 -9.57
CA PRO A 67 4.48 -21.22 -10.67
C PRO A 67 3.12 -20.70 -10.20
N ASN A 68 2.70 -21.03 -8.97
CA ASN A 68 1.46 -20.53 -8.37
C ASN A 68 1.66 -19.21 -7.61
N PHE A 69 2.92 -18.74 -7.48
CA PHE A 69 3.27 -17.62 -6.65
C PHE A 69 4.24 -16.66 -7.37
N ASP A 70 3.68 -15.62 -7.98
CA ASP A 70 4.41 -14.57 -8.73
C ASP A 70 5.33 -13.68 -7.86
N GLY A 71 5.46 -14.00 -6.58
CA GLY A 71 6.23 -13.23 -5.62
C GLY A 71 5.50 -11.97 -5.14
N LYS A 72 4.20 -11.84 -5.39
CA LYS A 72 3.35 -10.77 -4.88
C LYS A 72 2.07 -11.35 -4.29
N ILE A 73 1.43 -10.56 -3.44
CA ILE A 73 0.06 -10.88 -3.03
C ILE A 73 -0.84 -10.69 -4.26
N ASN A 74 -1.73 -11.64 -4.49
CA ASN A 74 -2.69 -11.64 -5.57
C ASN A 74 -4.09 -11.95 -5.01
N LYS A 75 -5.09 -11.99 -5.88
CA LYS A 75 -6.47 -12.26 -5.47
C LYS A 75 -6.58 -13.64 -4.81
N ASP A 76 -6.07 -14.68 -5.47
CA ASP A 76 -6.34 -16.06 -5.10
C ASP A 76 -5.65 -16.42 -3.79
N ASN A 77 -4.38 -16.06 -3.64
CA ASN A 77 -3.64 -16.30 -2.40
C ASN A 77 -4.24 -15.53 -1.21
N PHE A 78 -4.76 -14.32 -1.44
CA PHE A 78 -5.45 -13.56 -0.41
C PHE A 78 -6.76 -14.23 -0.02
N LEU A 79 -7.59 -14.63 -0.97
CA LEU A 79 -8.88 -15.28 -0.68
C LEU A 79 -8.70 -16.64 0.01
N THR A 80 -7.71 -17.44 -0.42
CA THR A 80 -7.34 -18.70 0.25
C THR A 80 -6.89 -18.45 1.69
N TRP A 81 -6.00 -17.48 1.92
CA TRP A 81 -5.60 -17.12 3.29
C TRP A 81 -6.78 -16.62 4.12
N PHE A 82 -7.61 -15.74 3.56
CA PHE A 82 -8.75 -15.16 4.23
C PHE A 82 -9.73 -16.25 4.68
N ARG A 83 -10.13 -17.12 3.75
CA ARG A 83 -11.05 -18.22 4.02
C ARG A 83 -10.46 -19.28 4.95
N ASP A 84 -9.31 -19.84 4.57
CA ASP A 84 -8.85 -21.10 5.15
C ASP A 84 -8.00 -20.90 6.42
N GLN A 85 -7.40 -19.70 6.58
CA GLN A 85 -6.55 -19.40 7.73
C GLN A 85 -7.13 -18.35 8.66
N LEU A 86 -7.68 -17.25 8.13
CA LEU A 86 -8.21 -16.20 8.99
C LEU A 86 -9.58 -16.59 9.56
N LEU A 87 -10.57 -16.82 8.69
CA LEU A 87 -11.95 -17.08 9.14
C LEU A 87 -12.08 -18.35 10.00
N THR A 88 -11.28 -19.38 9.73
CA THR A 88 -11.25 -20.62 10.54
C THR A 88 -10.67 -20.43 11.95
N LYS A 89 -10.12 -19.25 12.26
CA LYS A 89 -9.57 -18.89 13.59
C LYS A 89 -10.45 -17.91 14.35
N LEU A 90 -11.56 -17.46 13.76
CA LEU A 90 -12.51 -16.56 14.39
C LEU A 90 -13.63 -17.41 15.02
N GLU A 91 -13.67 -17.44 16.36
CA GLU A 91 -14.66 -18.23 17.12
C GLU A 91 -15.97 -17.46 17.39
N GLU A 92 -15.97 -16.15 17.13
CA GLU A 92 -17.09 -15.24 17.35
C GLU A 92 -17.33 -14.37 16.11
N PRO A 93 -18.49 -13.72 15.97
CA PRO A 93 -18.71 -12.69 14.95
C PRO A 93 -17.77 -11.48 15.12
N TYR A 94 -16.93 -11.20 14.13
CA TYR A 94 -16.05 -10.03 14.09
C TYR A 94 -16.46 -9.02 13.02
N ILE A 95 -16.13 -7.76 13.29
CA ILE A 95 -16.03 -6.71 12.27
C ILE A 95 -14.59 -6.71 11.76
N ILE A 96 -14.40 -7.14 10.51
CA ILE A 96 -13.10 -7.23 9.85
C ILE A 96 -12.88 -5.93 9.07
N THR A 97 -11.90 -5.15 9.49
CA THR A 97 -11.49 -3.94 8.78
C THR A 97 -10.39 -4.25 7.77
N ILE A 98 -10.57 -3.87 6.52
CA ILE A 98 -9.57 -4.02 5.44
C ILE A 98 -9.33 -2.69 4.71
N ASP A 99 -8.15 -2.52 4.13
CA ASP A 99 -7.88 -1.39 3.26
C ASP A 99 -8.47 -1.61 1.86
N ASN A 100 -8.46 -0.56 1.04
CA ASN A 100 -9.02 -0.62 -0.31
C ASN A 100 -7.97 -1.04 -1.35
N ALA A 101 -7.37 -2.22 -1.15
CA ALA A 101 -6.43 -2.79 -2.13
C ALA A 101 -7.17 -3.51 -3.27
N CYS A 102 -6.57 -3.49 -4.48
CA CYS A 102 -7.21 -4.04 -5.68
C CYS A 102 -7.53 -5.54 -5.56
N TYR A 103 -6.70 -6.32 -4.85
CA TYR A 103 -6.90 -7.75 -4.63
C TYR A 103 -8.04 -8.07 -3.65
N HIS A 104 -8.43 -7.14 -2.78
CA HIS A 104 -9.61 -7.26 -1.91
C HIS A 104 -10.94 -7.03 -2.65
N SER A 105 -10.90 -6.36 -3.81
CA SER A 105 -12.07 -5.91 -4.56
C SER A 105 -12.54 -6.92 -5.61
N SER A 106 -12.39 -8.19 -5.29
CA SER A 106 -12.78 -9.29 -6.17
C SER A 106 -14.29 -9.42 -6.24
N LEU A 107 -14.88 -8.97 -7.34
CA LEU A 107 -16.31 -9.14 -7.58
C LEU A 107 -16.66 -10.63 -7.65
N VAL A 108 -17.74 -11.01 -6.96
CA VAL A 108 -18.44 -12.26 -7.28
C VAL A 108 -18.94 -12.09 -8.71
N LYS A 109 -18.71 -13.09 -9.58
CA LYS A 109 -19.24 -13.08 -10.95
C LYS A 109 -20.77 -13.17 -10.88
N ASN A 110 -21.43 -12.07 -10.58
CA ASN A 110 -22.84 -11.93 -10.86
C ASN A 110 -22.93 -11.76 -12.38
N LYS A 111 -23.64 -12.66 -13.06
CA LYS A 111 -24.10 -12.43 -14.44
C LYS A 111 -25.01 -11.21 -14.41
N ILE A 112 -24.44 -10.01 -14.47
CA ILE A 112 -25.23 -8.79 -14.61
C ILE A 112 -25.59 -8.73 -16.09
N ASN A 113 -26.82 -9.13 -16.41
CA ASN A 113 -27.44 -8.78 -17.67
C ASN A 113 -27.36 -7.25 -17.78
N HIS A 114 -26.69 -6.77 -18.81
CA HIS A 114 -26.74 -5.37 -19.20
C HIS A 114 -28.22 -4.96 -19.31
N ILE A 115 -28.54 -3.71 -18.94
CA ILE A 115 -29.88 -3.09 -18.89
C ILE A 115 -30.48 -3.00 -17.46
N SER A 116 -29.99 -2.06 -16.65
CA SER A 116 -30.87 -1.26 -15.78
C SER A 116 -30.17 0.05 -15.38
N LYS A 117 -30.93 1.14 -15.23
CA LYS A 117 -30.43 2.47 -14.84
C LYS A 117 -29.98 2.54 -13.37
N ASN A 118 -30.22 1.50 -12.58
CA ASN A 118 -29.74 1.33 -11.20
C ASN A 118 -28.71 0.20 -11.15
N LYS A 119 -27.42 0.54 -11.21
CA LYS A 119 -26.34 -0.46 -11.02
C LYS A 119 -26.53 -1.12 -9.65
N PRO A 120 -26.73 -2.45 -9.58
CA PRO A 120 -26.81 -3.14 -8.30
C PRO A 120 -25.50 -2.95 -7.51
N ALA A 121 -25.61 -2.93 -6.19
CA ALA A 121 -24.45 -2.83 -5.31
C ALA A 121 -23.43 -3.91 -5.65
N LYS A 122 -22.15 -3.52 -5.73
CA LYS A 122 -21.05 -4.45 -6.01
C LYS A 122 -20.93 -5.44 -4.85
N VAL A 123 -21.12 -6.72 -5.15
CA VAL A 123 -20.89 -7.81 -4.19
C VAL A 123 -19.47 -8.34 -4.37
N TYR A 124 -18.68 -8.33 -3.31
CA TYR A 124 -17.31 -8.81 -3.32
C TYR A 124 -17.21 -10.17 -2.64
N ALA A 125 -16.30 -11.02 -3.13
CA ALA A 125 -16.09 -12.37 -2.64
C ALA A 125 -15.68 -12.39 -1.15
N VAL A 126 -14.89 -11.40 -0.72
CA VAL A 126 -14.44 -11.26 0.68
C VAL A 126 -15.63 -11.06 1.63
N ASP A 127 -16.57 -10.21 1.24
CA ASP A 127 -17.76 -9.88 2.04
C ASP A 127 -18.67 -11.09 2.16
N GLN A 128 -18.87 -11.84 1.07
CA GLN A 128 -19.64 -13.07 1.10
C GLN A 128 -18.98 -14.12 1.99
N MET A 129 -17.68 -14.37 1.83
CA MET A 129 -16.95 -15.33 2.67
C MET A 129 -17.02 -14.97 4.15
N ALA A 130 -16.86 -13.67 4.48
CA ALA A 130 -16.98 -13.19 5.85
C ALA A 130 -18.39 -13.41 6.39
N LEU A 131 -19.42 -13.05 5.62
CA LEU A 131 -20.82 -13.17 6.01
C LEU A 131 -21.24 -14.63 6.23
N GLU A 132 -20.77 -15.56 5.40
CA GLU A 132 -20.97 -17.01 5.57
C GLU A 132 -20.43 -17.52 6.93
N HIS A 133 -19.43 -16.84 7.49
CA HIS A 133 -18.86 -17.14 8.80
C HIS A 133 -19.39 -16.20 9.91
N GLY A 134 -20.47 -15.46 9.65
CA GLY A 134 -21.07 -14.53 10.62
C GLY A 134 -20.29 -13.24 10.85
N ASN A 135 -19.31 -12.91 10.00
CA ASN A 135 -18.46 -11.72 10.11
C ASN A 135 -18.93 -10.60 9.16
N VAL A 136 -18.61 -9.35 9.50
CA VAL A 136 -18.90 -8.17 8.69
C VAL A 136 -17.61 -7.52 8.22
N VAL A 137 -17.52 -7.15 6.94
CA VAL A 137 -16.33 -6.48 6.38
C VAL A 137 -16.58 -4.98 6.29
N VAL A 138 -15.65 -4.18 6.81
CA VAL A 138 -15.63 -2.72 6.67
C VAL A 138 -14.37 -2.32 5.92
N ARG A 139 -14.53 -1.48 4.88
CA ARG A 139 -13.41 -0.98 4.07
C ARG A 139 -13.02 0.41 4.53
N LEU A 140 -11.72 0.63 4.69
CA LEU A 140 -11.17 1.96 4.95
C LEU A 140 -11.20 2.83 3.68
N PRO A 141 -11.33 4.16 3.83
CA PRO A 141 -11.20 5.10 2.73
C PRO A 141 -9.90 4.89 1.94
N PRO A 142 -9.93 5.01 0.60
CA PRO A 142 -8.73 4.87 -0.22
C PRO A 142 -7.69 5.94 0.13
N TYR A 143 -6.40 5.61 0.01
CA TYR A 143 -5.27 6.52 0.24
C TYR A 143 -5.08 7.06 1.68
N HIS A 144 -5.83 6.55 2.66
CA HIS A 144 -5.71 6.99 4.06
C HIS A 144 -5.18 5.88 4.98
N CYS A 145 -3.90 5.51 4.82
CA CYS A 145 -3.24 4.53 5.68
C CYS A 145 -3.18 4.94 7.16
N ILE A 146 -3.38 6.23 7.47
CA ILE A 146 -3.46 6.74 8.85
C ILE A 146 -4.66 6.18 9.62
N PHE A 147 -5.72 5.76 8.92
CA PHE A 147 -6.90 5.11 9.51
C PHE A 147 -6.73 3.61 9.66
N ASN A 148 -5.59 3.04 9.24
CA ASN A 148 -5.29 1.63 9.39
C ASN A 148 -4.29 1.41 10.55
N PRO A 149 -4.75 0.95 11.74
CA PRO A 149 -3.87 0.78 12.88
C PRO A 149 -2.78 -0.29 12.66
N ILE A 150 -3.00 -1.26 11.75
CA ILE A 150 -1.98 -2.29 11.46
C ILE A 150 -0.73 -1.70 10.82
N GLU A 151 -0.83 -0.59 10.08
CA GLU A 151 0.33 0.08 9.47
C GLU A 151 1.30 0.61 10.53
N ASN A 152 0.75 1.09 11.65
CA ASN A 152 1.54 1.49 12.80
C ASN A 152 2.25 0.29 13.45
N ILE A 153 1.56 -0.85 13.56
CA ILE A 153 2.15 -2.09 14.06
C ILE A 153 3.25 -2.58 13.12
N TRP A 154 3.04 -2.57 11.81
CA TRP A 154 4.06 -2.94 10.84
C TRP A 154 5.29 -2.06 10.93
N ARG A 155 5.11 -0.76 11.15
CA ARG A 155 6.23 0.15 11.40
C ARG A 155 7.01 -0.23 12.66
N LEU A 156 6.34 -0.62 13.75
CA LEU A 156 7.00 -1.09 14.98
C LEU A 156 7.79 -2.38 14.74
N CYS A 157 7.16 -3.40 14.15
CA CYS A 157 7.83 -4.67 13.84
C CYS A 157 9.04 -4.46 12.92
N LYS A 158 8.90 -3.64 11.87
CA LYS A 158 10.01 -3.31 10.96
C LYS A 158 11.14 -2.56 11.68
N LYS A 159 10.81 -1.63 12.59
CA LYS A 159 11.80 -0.91 13.39
C LYS A 159 12.59 -1.86 14.29
N TYR A 160 11.91 -2.80 14.94
CA TYR A 160 12.55 -3.84 15.74
C TYR A 160 13.44 -4.72 14.85
N TYR A 161 12.90 -5.24 13.75
CA TYR A 161 13.62 -6.09 12.82
C TYR A 161 14.89 -5.42 12.27
N ASN A 162 14.81 -4.15 11.87
CA ASN A 162 15.95 -3.40 11.35
C ASN A 162 17.03 -3.14 12.40
N LYS A 163 16.65 -3.03 13.68
CA LYS A 163 17.59 -2.83 14.78
C LYS A 163 18.41 -4.10 15.06
N HIS A 164 17.79 -5.26 14.88
CA HIS A 164 18.36 -6.57 15.23
C HIS A 164 18.78 -7.40 14.01
N ILE A 165 18.79 -6.80 12.80
CA ILE A 165 19.12 -7.51 11.57
C ILE A 165 20.60 -7.92 11.58
N GLY A 166 20.87 -9.19 11.28
CA GLY A 166 22.24 -9.70 11.15
C GLY A 166 22.89 -10.16 12.46
N GLU A 167 22.28 -9.94 13.64
CA GLU A 167 22.81 -10.44 14.93
C GLU A 167 23.02 -11.96 14.92
N GLU A 168 22.05 -12.69 14.34
CA GLU A 168 22.12 -14.15 14.23
C GLU A 168 22.53 -14.61 12.81
N GLY A 169 22.62 -13.70 11.84
CA GLY A 169 22.94 -13.96 10.43
C GLY A 169 21.75 -13.84 9.46
N TYR A 170 21.99 -14.08 8.17
CA TYR A 170 21.08 -13.76 7.06
C TYR A 170 20.32 -14.95 6.44
N GLY A 171 20.35 -16.11 7.10
CA GLY A 171 19.64 -17.31 6.63
C GLY A 171 18.11 -17.16 6.71
N ARG A 172 17.36 -17.84 5.83
CA ARG A 172 15.89 -17.78 5.79
C ARG A 172 15.26 -18.04 7.16
N GLU A 173 15.65 -19.12 7.81
CA GLU A 173 15.11 -19.52 9.12
C GLU A 173 15.38 -18.46 10.18
N LYS A 174 16.58 -17.88 10.18
CA LYS A 174 16.98 -16.83 11.11
C LYS A 174 16.20 -15.53 10.87
N CYS A 175 16.00 -15.15 9.61
CA CYS A 175 15.15 -14.01 9.25
C CYS A 175 13.71 -14.21 9.73
N LEU A 176 13.15 -15.41 9.58
CA LEU A 176 11.80 -15.73 10.04
C LEU A 176 11.71 -15.77 11.58
N ALA A 177 12.72 -16.32 12.25
CA ALA A 177 12.81 -16.32 13.71
C ALA A 177 12.91 -14.90 14.26
N MET A 178 13.72 -14.04 13.65
CA MET A 178 13.83 -12.62 14.03
C MET A 178 12.52 -11.87 13.78
N TRP A 179 11.82 -12.17 12.68
CA TRP A 179 10.50 -11.60 12.42
C TRP A 179 9.47 -12.05 13.46
N LYS A 180 9.52 -13.32 13.89
CA LYS A 180 8.68 -13.82 14.99
C LYS A 180 8.95 -13.06 16.28
N LYS A 181 10.23 -12.88 16.66
CA LYS A 181 10.61 -12.03 17.81
C LYS A 181 10.05 -10.61 17.69
N ALA A 182 10.07 -10.02 16.49
CA ALA A 182 9.51 -8.69 16.24
C ALA A 182 7.99 -8.65 16.47
N ILE A 183 7.25 -9.67 16.00
CA ILE A 183 5.81 -9.82 16.24
C ILE A 183 5.54 -9.98 17.75
N ASP A 184 6.33 -10.80 18.43
CA ASP A 184 6.16 -11.09 19.86
C ASP A 184 6.37 -9.84 20.75
N THR A 185 7.05 -8.80 20.24
CA THR A 185 7.16 -7.51 20.95
C THR A 185 5.84 -6.72 20.99
N VAL A 186 4.90 -7.02 20.11
CA VAL A 186 3.61 -6.34 20.02
C VAL A 186 2.64 -6.98 20.98
N THR A 187 2.54 -6.42 22.18
CA THR A 187 1.57 -6.85 23.18
C THR A 187 0.16 -6.33 22.85
N SER A 188 -0.86 -6.95 23.47
CA SER A 188 -2.25 -6.49 23.41
C SER A 188 -2.40 -5.04 23.85
N GLU A 189 -1.58 -4.59 24.81
CA GLU A 189 -1.58 -3.20 25.28
C GLU A 189 -1.04 -2.21 24.23
N ILE A 190 0.07 -2.56 23.56
CA ILE A 190 0.60 -1.76 22.45
C ILE A 190 -0.43 -1.66 21.33
N TRP A 191 -1.13 -2.76 21.04
CA TRP A 191 -2.18 -2.80 20.05
C TRP A 191 -3.36 -1.91 20.42
N LYS A 192 -3.93 -2.07 21.63
CA LYS A 192 -5.03 -1.24 22.13
C LYS A 192 -4.70 0.24 22.08
N ARG A 193 -3.51 0.63 22.52
CA ARG A 193 -3.03 2.02 22.42
C ARG A 193 -2.97 2.52 20.98
N THR A 194 -2.50 1.68 20.06
CA THR A 194 -2.39 2.03 18.64
C THR A 194 -3.76 2.23 18.00
N VAL A 195 -4.71 1.33 18.29
CA VAL A 195 -6.12 1.46 17.86
C VAL A 195 -6.75 2.73 18.44
N GLY A 196 -6.56 2.99 19.74
CA GLY A 196 -7.07 4.20 20.39
C GLY A 196 -6.52 5.49 19.74
N ASN A 197 -5.23 5.51 19.41
CA ASN A 197 -4.63 6.64 18.69
C ASN A 197 -5.24 6.82 17.29
N THR A 198 -5.43 5.74 16.53
CA THR A 198 -6.07 5.81 15.21
C THR A 198 -7.52 6.29 15.32
N ASN A 199 -8.29 5.82 16.30
CA ASN A 199 -9.64 6.30 16.57
C ASN A 199 -9.68 7.80 16.89
N ASN A 200 -8.74 8.27 17.72
CA ASN A 200 -8.62 9.71 18.02
C ASN A 200 -8.31 10.54 16.77
N VAL A 201 -7.49 10.01 15.85
CA VAL A 201 -7.24 10.67 14.56
C VAL A 201 -8.52 10.73 13.73
N ILE A 202 -9.24 9.61 13.61
CA ILE A 202 -10.52 9.55 12.87
C ILE A 202 -11.52 10.56 13.44
N LEU A 203 -11.66 10.63 14.76
CA LEU A 203 -12.57 11.57 15.43
C LEU A 203 -12.18 13.04 15.18
N LYS A 204 -10.89 13.37 15.26
CA LYS A 204 -10.41 14.73 14.96
C LYS A 204 -10.67 15.13 13.51
N TRP A 205 -10.49 14.20 12.58
CA TRP A 205 -10.81 14.44 11.16
C TRP A 205 -12.31 14.65 10.98
N TRP A 206 -13.15 13.77 11.54
CA TRP A 206 -14.60 13.92 11.51
C TRP A 206 -15.06 15.28 12.06
N GLN A 207 -14.53 15.71 13.21
CA GLN A 207 -14.85 17.02 13.78
C GLN A 207 -14.47 18.20 12.87
N ARG A 208 -13.37 18.07 12.11
CA ARG A 208 -12.97 19.08 11.13
C ARG A 208 -13.94 19.12 9.93
N GLU A 209 -14.27 17.95 9.37
CA GLU A 209 -15.13 17.85 8.18
C GLU A 209 -16.58 18.24 8.48
N VAL A 210 -17.14 17.83 9.63
CA VAL A 210 -18.50 18.23 10.05
C VAL A 210 -18.63 19.75 10.17
N ARG A 211 -17.54 20.45 10.48
CA ARG A 211 -17.53 21.92 10.53
C ARG A 211 -17.60 22.54 9.13
N ILE A 212 -16.98 21.91 8.14
CA ILE A 212 -17.01 22.33 6.74
C ILE A 212 -18.40 22.09 6.12
N ASP A 213 -19.04 20.96 6.41
CA ASP A 213 -20.40 20.66 5.89
C ASP A 213 -21.50 21.52 6.54
N ARG A 214 -21.27 22.06 7.74
CA ARG A 214 -22.23 22.92 8.45
C ARG A 214 -22.02 24.42 8.22
N GLU A 215 -20.82 24.84 7.82
CA GLU A 215 -20.63 26.18 7.28
C GLU A 215 -21.28 26.16 5.89
N GLU A 216 -22.45 26.80 5.76
CA GLU A 216 -23.20 26.93 4.51
C GLU A 216 -22.26 27.41 3.39
N VAL A 217 -21.73 26.47 2.60
CA VAL A 217 -20.97 26.82 1.42
C VAL A 217 -21.96 27.50 0.47
N ALA A 218 -21.83 28.82 0.34
CA ALA A 218 -22.66 29.61 -0.53
C ALA A 218 -22.69 28.97 -1.93
N PRO A 219 -23.86 28.90 -2.59
CA PRO A 219 -23.98 28.26 -3.90
C PRO A 219 -22.99 28.89 -4.88
N LEU A 220 -22.24 28.03 -5.57
CA LEU A 220 -21.28 28.43 -6.61
C LEU A 220 -22.07 28.87 -7.85
N ILE A 221 -22.45 30.15 -7.91
CA ILE A 221 -23.16 30.73 -9.05
C ILE A 221 -22.13 31.02 -10.15
N ILE A 222 -22.00 30.09 -11.10
CA ILE A 222 -21.30 30.35 -12.36
C ILE A 222 -22.25 31.16 -13.23
N LYS A 223 -22.05 32.48 -13.28
CA LYS A 223 -22.71 33.32 -14.28
C LYS A 223 -22.06 33.00 -15.63
N LEU A 224 -22.78 32.28 -16.46
CA LEU A 224 -22.51 32.24 -17.90
C LEU A 224 -23.01 33.58 -18.41
N GLU A 225 -22.12 34.57 -18.54
CA GLU A 225 -22.41 35.71 -19.40
C GLU A 225 -22.50 35.15 -20.83
N ASP A 226 -23.65 35.38 -21.48
CA ASP A 226 -23.79 35.18 -22.91
C ASP A 226 -22.79 36.12 -23.57
N ASP A 227 -21.70 35.54 -24.05
CA ASP A 227 -20.67 36.20 -24.83
C ASP A 227 -21.30 36.58 -26.18
N SER A 228 -22.09 37.66 -26.19
CA SER A 228 -22.47 38.32 -27.43
C SER A 228 -21.21 38.97 -27.97
N GLY A 229 -20.47 38.20 -28.76
CA GLY A 229 -19.26 38.66 -29.45
C GLY A 229 -19.59 39.87 -30.31
N GLU A 230 -19.24 41.05 -29.81
CA GLU A 230 -19.19 42.29 -30.57
C GLU A 230 -17.82 42.32 -31.25
N SER A 231 -17.81 42.01 -32.54
CA SER A 231 -16.63 42.15 -33.39
C SER A 231 -16.28 43.63 -33.52
N GLY A 232 -15.30 44.09 -32.75
CA GLY A 232 -14.73 45.41 -32.92
C GLY A 232 -13.97 45.49 -34.23
N ASP A 233 -14.53 46.21 -35.21
CA ASP A 233 -13.82 46.68 -36.39
C ASP A 233 -12.70 47.62 -35.95
N PHE A 234 -11.47 47.27 -36.33
CA PHE A 234 -10.28 48.08 -36.10
C PHE A 234 -10.13 49.04 -37.29
N GLU A 235 -10.66 50.26 -37.16
CA GLU A 235 -10.35 51.36 -38.08
C GLU A 235 -8.90 51.84 -37.84
N PHE A 236 -8.14 51.85 -38.92
CA PHE A 236 -6.76 52.28 -39.00
C PHE A 236 -6.75 53.68 -39.63
N ASP A 237 -6.67 54.71 -38.78
CA ASP A 237 -6.38 56.08 -39.21
C ASP A 237 -4.87 56.29 -39.18
N ASP A 238 -4.24 56.20 -40.35
CA ASP A 238 -2.90 56.74 -40.61
C ASP A 238 -3.06 58.23 -40.99
N GLU A 239 -2.75 59.13 -40.06
CA GLU A 239 -2.40 60.53 -40.41
C GLU A 239 -0.92 60.60 -40.81
N GLU A 240 -0.70 61.15 -42.00
CA GLU A 240 0.60 61.47 -42.60
C GLU A 240 1.36 62.58 -41.85
N ASP A 241 2.69 62.48 -41.85
CA ASP A 241 3.63 63.61 -42.01
C ASP A 241 4.62 63.26 -43.13
#